data_AF-A0A433B9T7-F1
#
_entry.id   AF-A0A433B9T7-F1
#
_cell.length_a   1.000
_cell.length_b   1.000
_cell.length_c   1.000
_cell.angle_alpha   90.00
_cell.angle_beta   90.00
_cell.angle_gamma   90.00
#
_symmetry.space_group_name_H-M   'P 1'
#
loop_
_entity.id
_entity.type
_entity.pdbx_description
1 polymer ?
#
loop_
_entity_poly.entity_id
_entity_poly.type
_entity_poly.pdbx_seq_one_letter_code
_entity_poly.pdbx_strand_id
1 'polypeptide(L)'
;MLKAPLSILELVKSKHPEILHGALGGIDDIYRYFKSYKQNWKNNPVYIAKVDVANCFDTINTHKLKEIIKEIPQWKEWDDYNITGYSAISSSLGQPTISHKSRAHEYFPQFPEFAECLSQTSKNTIFCDRLLLRRHEAKKIIICGRR
;
A
#
# COMPACT_ATOMS: atom_id res chain seq x y z
N MET A 1 -2.89 7.21 -12.16
CA MET A 1 -1.44 7.49 -11.94
C MET A 1 -1.02 7.38 -10.46
N LEU A 2 -1.82 6.75 -9.56
CA LEU A 2 -1.54 6.67 -8.10
C LEU A 2 -1.13 5.29 -7.58
N LYS A 3 -1.10 4.24 -8.42
CA LYS A 3 -0.88 2.85 -7.99
C LYS A 3 0.54 2.61 -7.44
N ALA A 4 1.54 3.26 -8.02
CA ALA A 4 2.93 3.17 -7.58
C ALA A 4 3.16 3.82 -6.21
N PRO A 5 2.78 5.10 -5.98
CA PRO A 5 2.87 5.73 -4.66
C PRO A 5 2.14 4.96 -3.55
N LEU A 6 0.93 4.46 -3.81
CA LEU A 6 0.18 3.68 -2.83
C LEU A 6 0.93 2.39 -2.46
N SER A 7 1.50 1.70 -3.44
CA SER A 7 2.24 0.47 -3.15
C SER A 7 3.54 0.70 -2.36
N ILE A 8 4.21 1.84 -2.57
CA ILE A 8 5.35 2.23 -1.73
C ILE A 8 4.88 2.42 -0.28
N LEU A 9 3.76 3.12 -0.06
CA LEU A 9 3.21 3.32 1.28
C LEU A 9 2.76 2.00 1.93
N GLU A 10 2.23 1.05 1.17
CA GLU A 10 1.91 -0.30 1.66
C GLU A 10 3.18 -1.06 2.08
N LEU A 11 4.28 -0.92 1.32
CA LEU A 11 5.57 -1.49 1.68
C LEU A 11 6.09 -0.88 2.99
N VAL A 12 6.06 0.45 3.11
CA VAL A 12 6.42 1.18 4.35
C VAL A 12 5.62 0.63 5.51
N LYS A 13 4.29 0.56 5.39
CA LYS A 13 3.43 0.10 6.47
C LYS A 13 3.77 -1.31 6.92
N SER A 14 4.18 -2.19 6.00
CA SER A 14 4.54 -3.57 6.35
C SER A 14 5.85 -3.68 7.14
N LYS A 15 6.78 -2.73 6.95
CA LYS A 15 8.08 -2.68 7.64
C LYS A 15 8.06 -1.81 8.90
N HIS A 16 7.44 -0.65 8.79
CA HIS A 16 7.33 0.38 9.81
C HIS A 16 5.85 0.70 10.08
N PRO A 17 5.09 -0.25 10.66
CA PRO A 17 3.68 -0.03 10.96
C PRO A 17 3.45 1.19 11.85
N GLU A 18 4.40 1.55 12.72
CA GLU A 18 4.38 2.73 13.59
C GLU A 18 4.25 4.06 12.85
N ILE A 19 4.72 4.16 11.61
CA ILE A 19 4.73 5.40 10.83
C ILE A 19 3.35 5.66 10.20
N LEU A 20 2.69 4.61 9.72
CA LEU A 20 1.42 4.68 9.00
C LEU A 20 0.24 4.11 9.79
N HIS A 21 0.43 3.93 11.11
CA HIS A 21 -0.52 3.26 12.00
C HIS A 21 -1.93 3.87 11.83
N GLY A 22 -2.90 3.04 11.43
CA GLY A 22 -4.30 3.43 11.26
C GLY A 22 -4.66 4.18 9.97
N ALA A 23 -3.69 4.73 9.22
CA ALA A 23 -3.96 5.58 8.06
C ALA A 23 -4.29 4.81 6.76
N LEU A 24 -3.77 3.57 6.63
CA LEU A 24 -3.92 2.71 5.45
C LEU A 24 -4.56 1.37 5.81
N GLY A 25 -5.40 1.33 6.84
CA GLY A 25 -6.05 0.11 7.30
C GLY A 25 -7.09 -0.37 6.31
N GLY A 26 -6.85 -1.52 5.68
CA GLY A 26 -7.93 -2.28 5.06
C GLY A 26 -8.85 -2.87 6.15
N ILE A 27 -10.00 -3.40 5.75
CA ILE A 27 -10.96 -4.05 6.66
C ILE A 27 -10.27 -5.09 7.56
N ASP A 28 -9.34 -5.88 6.99
CA ASP A 28 -8.61 -6.92 7.72
C ASP A 28 -7.67 -6.37 8.81
N ASP A 29 -7.11 -5.18 8.61
CA ASP A 29 -6.20 -4.56 9.57
C ASP A 29 -6.99 -4.02 10.77
N ILE A 30 -8.15 -3.41 10.51
CA ILE A 30 -9.06 -2.92 11.54
C ILE A 30 -9.50 -4.10 12.43
N TYR A 31 -9.89 -5.22 11.80
CA TYR A 31 -10.27 -6.43 12.53
C TYR A 31 -9.12 -6.97 13.40
N ARG A 32 -7.91 -7.08 12.83
CA ARG A 32 -6.72 -7.54 13.59
C ARG A 32 -6.44 -6.64 14.78
N TYR A 33 -6.53 -5.32 14.60
CA TYR A 33 -6.33 -4.35 15.67
C TYR A 33 -7.35 -4.56 16.81
N PHE A 34 -8.64 -4.58 16.50
CA PHE A 34 -9.68 -4.82 17.51
C PHE A 34 -9.54 -6.17 18.21
N LYS A 35 -9.16 -7.22 17.47
CA LYS A 35 -8.92 -8.55 18.05
C LYS A 35 -7.75 -8.52 19.04
N SER A 36 -6.64 -7.88 18.70
CA SER A 36 -5.48 -7.74 19.58
C SER A 36 -5.79 -6.88 20.82
N TYR A 37 -6.57 -5.82 20.65
CA TYR A 37 -7.02 -4.96 21.74
C TYR A 37 -7.92 -5.73 22.72
N LYS A 38 -8.85 -6.54 22.20
CA LYS A 38 -9.72 -7.39 23.01
C LYS A 38 -8.95 -8.42 23.83
N GLN A 39 -7.87 -8.99 23.31
CA GLN A 39 -7.04 -9.96 24.04
C GLN A 39 -6.35 -9.35 25.27
N ASN A 40 -6.03 -8.06 25.22
CA ASN A 40 -5.38 -7.33 26.31
C ASN A 40 -6.38 -6.60 27.23
N TRP A 41 -7.68 -6.84 27.04
CA TRP A 41 -8.74 -6.14 27.77
C TRP A 41 -8.83 -6.64 29.21
N LYS A 42 -8.49 -5.79 30.17
CA LYS A 42 -8.68 -6.03 31.60
C LYS A 42 -10.05 -5.50 32.05
N ASN A 43 -11.13 -6.29 31.97
CA ASN A 43 -12.51 -6.08 32.50
C ASN A 43 -13.12 -4.65 32.66
N ASN A 44 -12.53 -3.61 32.08
CA ASN A 44 -12.94 -2.22 32.21
C ASN A 44 -13.93 -1.87 31.09
N PRO A 45 -14.87 -0.95 31.29
CA PRO A 45 -15.73 -0.49 30.20
C PRO A 45 -14.89 0.16 29.10
N VAL A 46 -15.19 -0.17 27.84
CA VAL A 46 -14.59 0.46 26.66
C VAL A 46 -15.63 1.34 25.99
N TYR A 47 -15.17 2.51 25.58
CA TYR A 47 -15.97 3.49 24.85
C TYR A 47 -15.45 3.57 23.42
N ILE A 48 -16.37 3.56 22.45
CA ILE A 48 -16.05 3.70 21.04
C ILE A 48 -16.53 5.07 20.59
N ALA A 49 -15.61 5.90 20.11
CA ALA A 49 -15.93 7.16 19.44
C ALA A 49 -15.80 6.95 17.93
N LYS A 50 -16.88 7.20 17.20
CA LYS A 50 -16.86 7.29 15.74
C LYS A 50 -16.76 8.77 15.36
N VAL A 51 -15.72 9.12 14.63
CA VAL A 51 -15.52 10.48 14.12
C VAL A 51 -15.58 10.43 12.61
N ASP A 52 -16.27 11.40 12.01
CA ASP A 52 -16.27 11.62 10.57
C ASP A 52 -15.53 12.93 10.28
N VAL A 53 -14.66 12.91 9.27
CA VAL A 53 -13.85 14.07 8.89
C VAL A 53 -14.43 14.63 7.59
N ALA A 54 -15.23 15.69 7.72
CA ALA A 54 -15.81 16.38 6.57
C ALA A 54 -14.72 17.07 5.72
N ASN A 55 -14.94 17.12 4.41
CA ASN A 55 -14.08 17.83 3.45
C ASN A 55 -12.60 17.44 3.53
N CYS A 56 -12.30 16.18 3.81
CA CYS A 56 -10.94 15.69 4.04
C CYS A 56 -9.99 15.90 2.86
N PHE A 57 -10.51 16.00 1.62
CA PHE A 57 -9.71 16.30 0.43
C PHE A 57 -9.44 17.80 0.24
N ASP A 58 -10.43 18.65 0.53
CA ASP A 58 -10.32 20.11 0.35
C ASP A 58 -9.51 20.77 1.46
N THR A 59 -9.46 20.14 2.64
CA THR A 59 -8.76 20.64 3.82
C THR A 59 -7.30 20.17 3.90
N ILE A 60 -6.80 19.43 2.90
CA ILE A 60 -5.42 18.95 2.90
C ILE A 60 -4.46 20.15 2.82
N ASN A 61 -3.66 20.31 3.87
CA ASN A 61 -2.54 21.26 3.84
C ASN A 61 -1.44 20.72 2.92
N THR A 62 -1.42 21.22 1.68
CA THR A 62 -0.50 20.77 0.64
C THR A 62 0.98 21.04 0.96
N HIS A 63 1.28 22.03 1.80
CA HIS A 63 2.66 22.31 2.24
C HIS A 63 3.14 21.19 3.16
N LYS A 64 2.37 20.90 4.21
CA LYS A 64 2.67 19.81 5.16
C LYS A 64 2.72 18.46 4.45
N LEU A 65 1.81 18.22 3.51
CA LEU A 65 1.82 16.99 2.72
C LEU A 65 3.14 16.84 1.93
N LYS A 66 3.64 17.92 1.33
CA LYS A 66 4.93 17.90 0.61
C LYS A 66 6.10 17.66 1.54
N GLU A 67 6.07 18.19 2.76
CA GLU A 67 7.10 17.93 3.78
C GLU A 67 7.12 16.45 4.17
N ILE A 68 5.95 15.89 4.51
CA ILE A 68 5.79 14.46 4.82
C ILE A 68 6.29 13.60 3.65
N ILE A 69 5.93 13.92 2.41
CA ILE A 69 6.38 13.17 1.23
C ILE A 69 7.90 13.25 1.04
N LYS A 70 8.55 14.36 1.40
CA LYS A 70 10.02 14.49 1.32
C LYS A 70 10.75 13.69 2.39
N GLU A 71 10.08 13.35 3.49
CA GLU A 71 10.63 12.52 4.56
C GLU A 71 10.54 11.03 4.24
N ILE A 72 9.57 10.59 3.43
CA ILE A 72 9.40 9.17 3.05
C ILE A 72 10.69 8.57 2.45
N PRO A 73 11.38 9.21 1.48
CA PRO A 73 12.65 8.70 0.93
C PRO A 73 13.84 8.79 1.89
N GLN A 74 13.72 9.50 3.02
CA GLN A 74 14.80 9.68 4.00
C GLN A 74 14.77 8.62 5.11
N TRP A 75 13.79 7.70 5.07
CA TRP A 75 13.77 6.54 5.95
C TRP A 75 14.93 5.61 5.55
N LYS A 76 16.01 5.75 6.30
CA LYS A 76 17.40 5.28 6.11
C LYS A 76 17.61 3.80 5.74
N GLU A 77 16.57 2.98 5.70
CA GLU A 77 16.70 1.54 5.44
C GLU A 77 16.65 1.17 3.95
N TRP A 78 16.29 2.10 3.06
CA TRP A 78 16.14 1.79 1.63
C TRP A 78 17.03 2.66 0.74
N ASP A 79 18.09 2.05 0.22
CA ASP A 79 18.92 2.66 -0.83
C ASP A 79 18.19 2.72 -2.18
N ASP A 80 17.31 1.74 -2.46
CA ASP A 80 16.48 1.64 -3.68
C ASP A 80 15.20 0.83 -3.39
N TYR A 81 14.11 1.13 -4.12
CA TYR A 81 12.92 0.27 -4.18
C TYR A 81 12.56 -0.02 -5.64
N ASN A 82 12.11 -1.24 -5.90
CA ASN A 82 11.68 -1.70 -7.21
C ASN A 82 10.16 -1.73 -7.28
N ILE A 83 9.59 -1.26 -8.39
CA ILE A 83 8.15 -1.35 -8.64
C ILE A 83 7.93 -2.33 -9.78
N THR A 84 7.37 -3.49 -9.46
CA THR A 84 7.05 -4.52 -10.44
C THR A 84 5.60 -4.35 -10.90
N GLY A 85 5.41 -4.21 -12.21
CA GLY A 85 4.10 -4.23 -12.84
C GLY A 85 3.66 -5.65 -13.12
N TYR A 86 2.38 -5.97 -12.88
CA TYR A 86 1.81 -7.25 -13.29
C TYR A 86 0.34 -7.10 -13.68
N SER A 87 -0.14 -8.06 -14.46
CA SER A 87 -1.56 -8.18 -14.78
C SER A 87 -2.13 -9.38 -14.04
N ALA A 88 -3.27 -9.19 -13.38
CA ALA A 88 -4.03 -10.25 -12.74
C ALA A 88 -5.34 -10.43 -13.52
N ILE A 89 -5.51 -11.61 -14.11
CA ILE A 89 -6.69 -12.01 -14.84
C ILE A 89 -7.50 -12.91 -13.93
N SER A 90 -8.66 -12.45 -13.49
CA SER A 90 -9.55 -13.19 -12.60
C SER A 90 -10.92 -13.35 -13.25
N SER A 91 -11.61 -14.46 -12.98
CA SER A 91 -13.01 -14.63 -13.42
C SER A 91 -13.96 -14.29 -12.29
N SER A 92 -14.81 -13.29 -12.49
CA SER A 92 -15.95 -13.00 -11.63
C SER A 92 -17.22 -13.27 -12.43
N LEU A 93 -18.08 -14.17 -11.95
CA LEU A 93 -19.35 -14.53 -12.62
C LEU A 93 -19.17 -15.06 -14.06
N GLY A 94 -18.06 -15.73 -14.35
CA GLY A 94 -17.77 -16.32 -15.66
C GLY A 94 -17.20 -15.36 -16.70
N GLN A 95 -17.09 -14.06 -16.39
CA GLN A 95 -16.48 -13.07 -17.27
C GLN A 95 -15.03 -12.78 -16.83
N PRO A 96 -14.05 -12.89 -17.74
CA PRO A 96 -12.67 -12.58 -17.43
C PRO A 96 -12.51 -11.07 -17.21
N THR A 97 -11.99 -10.70 -16.05
CA THR A 97 -11.63 -9.32 -15.69
C THR A 97 -10.12 -9.21 -15.61
N ILE A 98 -9.55 -8.28 -16.37
CA ILE A 98 -8.11 -7.99 -16.35
C ILE A 98 -7.87 -6.77 -15.48
N SER A 99 -7.02 -6.92 -14.47
CA SER A 99 -6.58 -5.82 -13.62
C SER A 99 -5.07 -5.64 -13.72
N HIS A 100 -4.63 -4.40 -13.94
CA HIS A 100 -3.21 -4.06 -13.92
C HIS A 100 -2.82 -3.52 -12.54
N LYS A 101 -1.79 -4.10 -11.95
CA LYS A 101 -1.31 -3.78 -10.61
C LYS A 101 0.18 -3.44 -10.65
N SER A 102 0.62 -2.71 -9.63
CA SER A 102 2.01 -2.36 -9.41
C SER A 102 2.32 -2.65 -7.96
N ARG A 103 3.45 -3.29 -7.68
CA ARG A 103 3.86 -3.61 -6.31
C ARG A 103 5.30 -3.17 -6.05
N ALA A 104 5.52 -2.49 -4.93
CA ALA A 104 6.83 -2.05 -4.47
C ALA A 104 7.52 -3.17 -3.69
N HIS A 105 8.83 -3.32 -3.88
CA HIS A 105 9.69 -4.34 -3.30
C HIS A 105 11.07 -3.74 -2.96
N GLU A 106 11.71 -4.24 -1.90
CA GLU A 106 13.09 -3.88 -1.57
C GLU A 106 14.09 -4.49 -2.57
N TYR A 107 13.86 -5.73 -2.99
CA TYR A 107 14.66 -6.43 -3.99
C TYR A 107 13.87 -6.60 -5.29
N PHE A 108 14.55 -7.01 -6.36
CA PHE A 108 13.90 -7.36 -7.63
C PHE A 108 13.53 -8.86 -7.61
N PRO A 109 12.29 -9.24 -7.24
CA PRO A 109 11.92 -10.64 -7.24
C PRO A 109 11.87 -11.17 -8.68
N GLN A 110 12.29 -12.42 -8.89
CA GLN A 110 11.96 -13.10 -10.13
C GLN A 110 10.44 -13.28 -10.20
N PHE A 111 9.84 -13.02 -11.36
CA PHE A 111 8.38 -13.06 -11.49
C PHE A 111 7.73 -14.38 -11.03
N PRO A 112 8.31 -15.57 -11.26
CA PRO A 112 7.73 -16.83 -10.76
C PRO A 112 7.59 -16.89 -9.23
N GLU A 113 8.63 -16.51 -8.48
CA GLU A 113 8.60 -16.45 -7.02
C GLU A 113 7.57 -15.43 -6.53
N PHE A 114 7.49 -14.30 -7.22
CA PHE A 114 6.50 -13.27 -6.92
C PHE A 114 5.06 -13.75 -7.17
N ALA A 115 4.82 -14.44 -8.28
CA ALA A 115 3.51 -15.00 -8.64
C ALA A 115 3.09 -16.09 -7.65
N GLU A 116 4.03 -16.91 -7.16
CA GLU A 116 3.77 -17.89 -6.11
C GLU A 116 3.27 -17.21 -4.83
N CYS A 117 3.93 -16.16 -4.36
CA CYS A 117 3.48 -15.38 -3.21
C CYS A 117 2.07 -14.80 -3.41
N LEU A 118 1.77 -14.27 -4.60
CA LEU A 118 0.45 -13.74 -4.93
C LEU A 118 -0.64 -14.83 -4.93
N SER A 119 -0.31 -16.04 -5.37
CA SER A 119 -1.25 -17.17 -5.44
C SER A 119 -1.76 -17.62 -4.06
N GLN A 120 -0.97 -17.42 -2.99
CA GLN A 120 -1.36 -17.78 -1.63
C GLN A 120 -2.62 -17.05 -1.14
N THR A 121 -2.89 -15.87 -1.71
CA THR A 121 -4.01 -14.99 -1.28
C THR A 121 -5.11 -14.86 -2.34
N SER A 122 -4.90 -15.41 -3.55
CA SER A 122 -5.77 -15.20 -4.70
C SER A 122 -6.18 -16.54 -5.33
N LYS A 123 -7.47 -16.84 -5.34
CA LYS A 123 -8.00 -18.03 -6.04
C LYS A 123 -8.42 -17.65 -7.47
N ASN A 124 -8.37 -18.61 -8.39
CA ASN A 124 -8.87 -18.47 -9.77
C ASN A 124 -8.32 -17.23 -10.51
N THR A 125 -7.04 -16.92 -10.29
CA THR A 125 -6.38 -15.75 -10.85
C THR A 125 -5.12 -16.17 -11.58
N ILE A 126 -4.96 -15.73 -12.82
CA ILE A 126 -3.73 -15.89 -13.61
C ILE A 126 -2.92 -14.60 -13.50
N PHE A 127 -1.66 -14.75 -13.13
CA PHE A 127 -0.71 -13.63 -13.05
C PHE A 127 0.21 -13.62 -14.26
N CYS A 128 0.31 -12.46 -14.91
CA CYS A 128 1.21 -12.26 -16.04
C CYS A 128 2.18 -11.12 -15.73
N ASP A 129 3.46 -11.35 -16.00
CA ASP A 129 4.49 -10.32 -15.85
C ASP A 129 4.19 -9.19 -16.82
N ARG A 130 4.26 -7.96 -16.32
CA ARG A 130 4.21 -6.76 -17.13
C ARG A 130 5.50 -6.01 -16.89
N LEU A 131 6.55 -6.42 -17.60
CA LEU A 131 7.88 -5.79 -17.57
C LEU A 131 7.77 -4.28 -17.80
N LEU A 132 7.69 -3.54 -16.71
CA LEU A 132 7.86 -2.10 -16.61
C LEU A 132 9.08 -1.89 -15.72
N LEU A 133 10.27 -2.19 -16.26
CA LEU A 133 11.53 -1.92 -15.57
C LEU A 133 11.72 -0.40 -15.48
N ARG A 134 11.29 0.19 -14.35
CA ARG A 134 11.67 1.54 -13.95
C ARG A 134 12.33 1.46 -12.58
N ARG A 135 13.66 1.47 -12.58
CA ARG A 135 14.44 1.70 -11.35
C ARG A 135 14.24 3.16 -10.96
N HIS A 136 13.70 3.38 -9.77
CA HIS A 136 13.53 4.72 -9.22
C HIS A 136 14.58 4.92 -8.15
N GLU A 137 15.61 5.71 -8.44
CA GLU A 137 16.45 6.25 -7.37
C GLU A 137 15.54 7.10 -6.47
N ALA A 138 15.65 6.93 -5.16
CA ALA A 138 14.85 7.61 -4.13
C ALA A 138 14.89 9.16 -4.18
N LYS A 139 15.63 9.75 -5.14
CA LYS A 139 15.91 11.18 -5.24
C LYS A 139 14.91 12.01 -6.05
N LYS A 140 13.95 11.44 -6.80
CA LYS A 140 13.01 12.25 -7.61
C LYS A 140 11.59 11.67 -7.71
N ILE A 141 10.72 12.06 -6.78
CA ILE A 141 9.27 12.08 -7.01
C ILE A 141 8.92 13.47 -7.57
N ILE A 142 8.83 13.60 -8.89
CA ILE A 142 8.33 14.82 -9.54
C ILE A 142 6.82 14.69 -9.67
N ILE A 143 6.07 15.45 -8.87
CA ILE A 143 4.62 15.60 -9.04
C ILE A 143 4.38 16.81 -9.95
N CYS A 144 4.12 16.56 -11.23
CA CYS A 144 3.62 17.59 -12.14
C CYS A 144 2.14 17.89 -11.79
N GLY A 145 1.90 19.01 -11.12
CA GLY A 145 0.57 19.59 -11.00
C GLY A 145 0.16 20.23 -12.33
N ARG A 146 -0.98 19.83 -12.89
CA ARG A 146 -1.65 20.64 -13.91
C ARG A 146 -2.25 21.87 -13.19
N ARG A 147 -1.95 23.05 -13.71
CA ARG A 147 -2.68 24.29 -13.39
C ARG A 147 -4.08 24.22 -14.00
#